data_AF-A0A9X4FTB2-F1
#
_entry.id   AF-A0A9X4FTB2-F1
#
_cell.length_a   1.000
_cell.length_b   1.000
_cell.length_c   1.000
_cell.angle_alpha   90.00
_cell.angle_beta   90.00
_cell.angle_gamma   90.00
#
_symmetry.space_group_name_H-M   'P 1'
#
loop_
_entity.id
_entity.type
_entity.pdbx_description
1 polymer ?
#
loop_
_entity_poly.entity_id
_entity_poly.type
_entity_poly.pdbx_seq_one_letter_code
_entity_poly.pdbx_strand_id
1 'polypeptide(L)'
;MLYGRDRTSTTGYGYNRRTPEPLDESTQKLFDAIGKENLEDFKHSIEVGADVNAFDKRYTPLMTIVMNGDDSPICLKMMMLLLQHKSLNINAKETKECNTALHLAFLMENRNFVQTLLRHPSINTNIKNKVFLLQDKYLGPEYDGIRAHLIEDAQCKQCFFYTPQEYIEKIGKVQGKDFLYLTMEISEAQRGKNFLESFSFLASSSIWITQILLNHNNKPNPNCWERNQNGEIETPLSLIIKSCLQGITQDNEEVLTKLLKYKDLDFSQIKPIQDIEKNPWVKQIIEQAITERLTDTINRKDLDDVKKLVEDNCFMNHAVVTAALRGVDNPVNSIKDYLSGKFPVSVEQPVASTNIPACVQRR
;
A
#
# COMPACT_ATOMS: atom_id res chain seq x y z
N MET A 1 -4.29 -46.23 -18.89
CA MET A 1 -4.32 -46.76 -17.51
C MET A 1 -2.88 -47.04 -17.10
N LEU A 2 -2.34 -46.73 -15.92
CA LEU A 2 -2.79 -46.03 -14.72
C LEU A 2 -1.56 -46.00 -13.76
N TYR A 3 -1.42 -44.91 -12.99
CA TYR A 3 -0.56 -44.69 -11.79
C TYR A 3 0.98 -44.68 -11.95
N GLY A 4 1.75 -43.66 -11.55
CA GLY A 4 1.48 -42.51 -10.66
C GLY A 4 1.89 -42.81 -9.21
N ARG A 5 3.02 -42.27 -8.75
CA ARG A 5 3.26 -41.99 -7.32
C ARG A 5 4.28 -40.87 -7.12
N ASP A 6 3.79 -39.86 -6.41
CA ASP A 6 4.46 -38.70 -5.87
C ASP A 6 5.71 -39.01 -5.05
N ARG A 7 6.67 -38.08 -5.10
CA ARG A 7 7.54 -37.77 -3.96
C ARG A 7 7.55 -36.26 -3.73
N THR A 8 6.84 -35.87 -2.69
CA THR A 8 6.96 -34.57 -2.05
C THR A 8 8.15 -34.56 -1.07
N SER A 9 8.78 -33.38 -1.02
CA SER A 9 9.40 -32.78 0.17
C SER A 9 10.85 -33.11 0.58
N THR A 10 11.48 -32.01 0.97
CA THR A 10 12.54 -31.80 1.98
C THR A 10 14.02 -31.78 1.58
N THR A 11 14.56 -30.56 1.80
CA THR A 11 15.85 -30.21 2.40
C THR A 11 17.14 -30.41 1.61
N GLY A 12 17.79 -29.27 1.33
CA GLY A 12 19.19 -29.21 0.93
C GLY A 12 19.61 -27.81 0.49
N TYR A 13 19.54 -26.81 1.38
CA TYR A 13 20.31 -25.57 1.18
C TYR A 13 21.79 -25.91 1.34
N GLY A 14 22.39 -26.41 0.26
CA GLY A 14 23.83 -26.56 0.14
C GLY A 14 24.45 -25.17 0.07
N TYR A 15 25.15 -24.79 1.13
CA TYR A 15 26.06 -23.64 1.14
C TYR A 15 27.23 -23.93 0.18
N ASN A 16 27.01 -23.72 -1.11
CA ASN A 16 28.12 -23.50 -2.02
C ASN A 16 28.62 -22.07 -1.77
N ARG A 17 29.82 -21.95 -1.18
CA ARG A 17 30.65 -20.74 -1.29
C ARG A 17 31.02 -20.55 -2.76
N ARG A 18 30.07 -20.12 -3.58
CA ARG A 18 30.37 -19.37 -4.80
C ARG A 18 30.47 -17.93 -4.35
N THR A 19 31.53 -17.23 -4.75
CA THR A 19 31.48 -15.77 -4.80
C THR A 19 30.15 -15.39 -5.44
N PRO A 20 29.32 -14.51 -4.84
CA PRO A 20 28.07 -14.10 -5.47
C PRO A 20 28.40 -13.69 -6.89
N GLU A 21 27.74 -14.29 -7.88
CA GLU A 21 27.87 -13.80 -9.24
C GLU A 21 27.51 -12.31 -9.22
N PRO A 22 28.30 -11.45 -9.88
CA PRO A 22 27.98 -10.03 -9.92
C PRO A 22 26.56 -9.86 -10.46
N LEU A 23 25.78 -8.98 -9.82
CA LEU A 23 24.44 -8.65 -10.27
C LEU A 23 24.49 -8.26 -11.75
N ASP A 24 23.49 -8.68 -12.52
CA ASP A 24 23.38 -8.19 -13.89
C ASP A 24 23.18 -6.67 -13.89
N GLU A 25 23.51 -6.04 -15.03
CA GLU A 25 23.52 -4.58 -15.14
C GLU A 25 22.16 -3.94 -14.80
N SER A 26 21.05 -4.58 -15.17
CA SER A 26 19.71 -4.03 -14.90
C SER A 26 19.36 -4.10 -13.42
N THR A 27 19.72 -5.19 -12.75
CA THR A 27 19.55 -5.35 -11.31
C THR A 27 20.43 -4.37 -10.53
N GLN A 28 21.68 -4.15 -10.96
CA GLN A 28 22.53 -3.13 -10.34
C GLN A 28 21.92 -1.73 -10.48
N LYS A 29 21.40 -1.38 -11.66
CA LYS A 29 20.71 -0.11 -11.89
C LYS A 29 19.46 0.05 -11.03
N LEU A 30 18.73 -1.05 -10.77
CA LEU A 30 17.58 -1.04 -9.86
C LEU A 30 17.99 -0.62 -8.44
N PHE A 31 19.08 -1.19 -7.90
CA PHE A 31 19.62 -0.79 -6.58
C PHE A 31 20.16 0.64 -6.58
N ASP A 32 20.88 1.06 -7.63
CA ASP A 32 21.40 2.42 -7.75
C ASP A 32 20.27 3.46 -7.79
N ALA A 33 19.15 3.13 -8.47
CA ALA A 33 17.98 3.99 -8.55
C ALA A 33 17.30 4.17 -7.18
N ILE A 34 17.26 3.11 -6.35
CA ILE A 34 16.78 3.20 -4.96
C ILE A 34 17.66 4.18 -4.16
N GLY A 35 18.98 4.01 -4.23
CA GLY A 35 19.91 4.87 -3.47
C GLY A 35 19.91 6.34 -3.91
N LYS A 36 19.53 6.61 -5.16
CA LYS A 36 19.40 7.97 -5.73
C LYS A 36 17.98 8.53 -5.67
N GLU A 37 17.01 7.75 -5.19
CA GLU A 37 15.57 8.05 -5.26
C GLU A 37 15.10 8.46 -6.67
N ASN A 38 15.64 7.80 -7.71
CA ASN A 38 15.24 8.06 -9.10
C ASN A 38 14.15 7.08 -9.54
N LEU A 39 12.89 7.53 -9.48
CA LEU A 39 11.72 6.71 -9.85
C LEU A 39 11.73 6.25 -11.32
N GLU A 40 12.27 7.06 -12.24
CA GLU A 40 12.25 6.73 -13.67
C GLU A 40 13.30 5.68 -14.01
N ASP A 41 14.52 5.78 -13.48
CA ASP A 41 15.54 4.74 -13.62
C ASP A 41 15.07 3.43 -12.97
N PHE A 42 14.35 3.54 -11.86
CA PHE A 42 13.77 2.39 -11.16
C PHE A 42 12.73 1.66 -12.01
N LYS A 43 11.75 2.38 -12.57
CA LYS A 43 10.76 1.82 -13.50
C LYS A 43 11.43 1.18 -14.70
N HIS A 44 12.35 1.90 -15.33
CA HIS A 44 13.07 1.42 -16.50
C HIS A 44 13.82 0.11 -16.20
N SER A 45 14.46 0.01 -15.04
CA SER A 45 15.17 -1.21 -14.62
C SER A 45 14.22 -2.40 -14.48
N ILE A 46 13.05 -2.21 -13.89
CA ILE A 46 12.01 -3.26 -13.81
C ILE A 46 11.54 -3.66 -15.22
N GLU A 47 11.30 -2.69 -16.10
CA GLU A 47 10.81 -2.93 -17.47
C GLU A 47 11.79 -3.75 -18.32
N VAL A 48 13.10 -3.52 -18.18
CA VAL A 48 14.13 -4.28 -18.89
C VAL A 48 14.44 -5.65 -18.24
N GLY A 49 13.75 -5.98 -17.14
CA GLY A 49 13.80 -7.31 -16.54
C GLY A 49 14.75 -7.48 -15.35
N ALA A 50 15.07 -6.40 -14.63
CA ALA A 50 15.83 -6.48 -13.38
C ALA A 50 15.21 -7.50 -12.40
N ASP A 51 16.06 -8.26 -11.72
CA ASP A 51 15.60 -9.22 -10.72
C ASP A 51 15.21 -8.50 -9.42
N VAL A 52 13.90 -8.34 -9.24
CA VAL A 52 13.29 -7.72 -8.05
C VAL A 52 13.52 -8.50 -6.74
N ASN A 53 14.09 -9.71 -6.82
CA ASN A 53 14.41 -10.56 -5.66
C ASN A 53 15.91 -10.77 -5.44
N ALA A 54 16.75 -10.19 -6.28
CA ALA A 54 18.19 -10.30 -6.14
C ALA A 54 18.66 -9.72 -4.81
N PHE A 55 19.81 -10.17 -4.33
CA PHE A 55 20.41 -9.63 -3.11
C PHE A 55 21.61 -8.76 -3.47
N ASP A 56 21.55 -7.47 -3.15
CA ASP A 56 22.77 -6.66 -3.03
C ASP A 56 23.26 -6.75 -1.58
N LYS A 57 24.45 -7.33 -1.41
CA LYS A 57 25.07 -7.70 -0.12
C LYS A 57 24.17 -8.62 0.72
N ARG A 58 23.18 -8.06 1.41
CA ARG A 58 22.28 -8.78 2.33
C ARG A 58 20.80 -8.53 2.05
N TYR A 59 20.46 -7.52 1.27
CA TYR A 59 19.08 -7.04 1.15
C TYR A 59 18.56 -7.17 -0.27
N THR A 60 17.27 -7.46 -0.41
CA THR A 60 16.56 -7.33 -1.68
C THR A 60 16.27 -5.86 -2.00
N PRO A 61 15.85 -5.50 -3.23
CA PRO A 61 15.40 -4.14 -3.54
C PRO A 61 14.32 -3.65 -2.56
N LEU A 62 13.31 -4.48 -2.26
CA LEU A 62 12.25 -4.14 -1.30
C LEU A 62 12.80 -3.89 0.11
N MET A 63 13.72 -4.74 0.59
CA MET A 63 14.35 -4.54 1.89
C MET A 63 15.24 -3.29 1.93
N THR A 64 15.88 -2.95 0.82
CA THR A 64 16.73 -1.75 0.72
C THR A 64 15.90 -0.49 0.87
N ILE A 65 14.74 -0.41 0.20
CA ILE A 65 13.78 0.69 0.38
C ILE A 65 13.36 0.80 1.85
N VAL A 66 13.00 -0.32 2.49
CA VAL A 66 12.57 -0.33 3.90
C VAL A 66 13.70 0.12 4.84
N MET A 67 14.93 -0.32 4.60
CA MET A 67 16.10 0.00 5.43
C MET A 67 16.59 1.44 5.29
N ASN A 68 16.30 2.11 4.18
CA ASN A 68 16.54 3.55 4.06
C ASN A 68 15.68 4.34 5.08
N GLY A 69 14.55 3.77 5.52
CA GLY A 69 13.71 4.30 6.60
C GLY A 69 12.83 5.50 6.22
N ASP A 70 13.12 6.16 5.10
CA ASP A 70 12.37 7.29 4.56
C ASP A 70 11.14 6.83 3.77
N ASP A 71 9.95 7.17 4.26
CA ASP A 71 8.66 6.94 3.59
C ASP A 71 8.25 8.08 2.66
N SER A 72 9.23 8.74 2.04
CA SER A 72 9.02 9.72 0.98
C SER A 72 8.05 9.19 -0.09
N PRO A 73 7.28 10.07 -0.75
CA PRO A 73 6.36 9.65 -1.81
C PRO A 73 7.04 8.83 -2.92
N ILE A 74 8.31 9.10 -3.20
CA ILE A 74 9.11 8.37 -4.19
C ILE A 74 9.39 6.94 -3.69
N CYS A 75 9.87 6.80 -2.45
CA CYS A 75 10.14 5.50 -1.83
C CYS A 75 8.87 4.63 -1.76
N LEU A 76 7.72 5.21 -1.37
CA LEU A 76 6.44 4.51 -1.35
C LEU A 76 6.01 4.09 -2.76
N LYS A 77 6.21 4.94 -3.78
CA LYS A 77 5.92 4.59 -5.19
C LYS A 77 6.80 3.44 -5.68
N MET A 78 8.10 3.46 -5.40
CA MET A 78 9.02 2.36 -5.72
C MET A 78 8.61 1.06 -5.03
N MET A 79 8.29 1.13 -3.74
CA MET A 79 7.81 0.00 -2.95
C MET A 79 6.53 -0.59 -3.54
N MET A 80 5.56 0.26 -3.91
CA MET A 80 4.32 -0.17 -4.55
C MET A 80 4.56 -0.86 -5.89
N LEU A 81 5.47 -0.35 -6.72
CA LEU A 81 5.85 -0.98 -7.99
C LEU A 81 6.41 -2.40 -7.77
N LEU A 82 7.26 -2.61 -6.76
CA LEU A 82 7.75 -3.95 -6.41
C LEU A 82 6.64 -4.85 -5.89
N LEU A 83 5.80 -4.35 -4.98
CA LEU A 83 4.67 -5.12 -4.42
C LEU A 83 3.67 -5.54 -5.50
N GLN A 84 3.56 -4.76 -6.57
CA GLN A 84 2.74 -5.08 -7.73
C GLN A 84 3.51 -5.85 -8.81
N HIS A 85 4.76 -6.25 -8.57
CA HIS A 85 5.50 -7.09 -9.50
C HIS A 85 5.15 -8.58 -9.33
N LYS A 86 4.81 -9.28 -10.42
CA LYS A 86 4.27 -10.65 -10.36
C LYS A 86 5.22 -11.68 -9.75
N SER A 87 6.54 -11.50 -9.94
CA SER A 87 7.55 -12.43 -9.45
C SER A 87 8.09 -12.08 -8.07
N LEU A 88 7.57 -11.04 -7.40
CA LEU A 88 8.11 -10.62 -6.10
C LEU A 88 7.95 -11.73 -5.04
N ASN A 89 9.05 -12.06 -4.39
CA ASN A 89 9.09 -12.84 -3.16
C ASN A 89 9.11 -11.88 -1.96
N ILE A 90 7.93 -11.43 -1.54
CA ILE A 90 7.77 -10.53 -0.38
C ILE A 90 8.28 -11.14 0.94
N ASN A 91 8.35 -12.48 0.98
CA ASN A 91 8.73 -13.28 2.14
C ASN A 91 10.21 -13.68 2.14
N ALA A 92 11.02 -13.11 1.23
CA ALA A 92 12.46 -13.31 1.22
C ALA A 92 13.07 -12.96 2.59
N LYS A 93 14.14 -13.67 2.96
CA LYS A 93 14.84 -13.50 4.23
C LYS A 93 16.25 -12.99 3.96
N GLU A 94 16.66 -11.90 4.60
CA GLU A 94 18.05 -11.45 4.51
C GLU A 94 19.00 -12.47 5.15
N THR A 95 20.26 -12.41 4.73
CA THR A 95 21.19 -13.54 4.87
C THR A 95 21.85 -13.65 6.25
N LYS A 96 21.75 -12.62 7.11
CA LYS A 96 22.44 -12.57 8.40
C LYS A 96 21.52 -13.00 9.56
N GLU A 97 20.42 -12.28 9.73
CA GLU A 97 19.47 -12.44 10.84
C GLU A 97 18.15 -13.04 10.36
N CYS A 98 18.05 -13.48 9.10
CA CYS A 98 16.84 -14.08 8.55
C CYS A 98 15.61 -13.15 8.62
N ASN A 99 15.80 -11.83 8.67
CA ASN A 99 14.71 -10.86 8.68
C ASN A 99 14.01 -10.80 7.31
N THR A 100 12.68 -10.73 7.31
CA THR A 100 11.90 -10.36 6.11
C THR A 100 11.75 -8.84 6.03
N ALA A 101 11.28 -8.32 4.89
CA ALA A 101 10.96 -6.90 4.78
C ALA A 101 10.01 -6.40 5.89
N LEU A 102 9.08 -7.25 6.35
CA LEU A 102 8.17 -6.90 7.45
C LEU A 102 8.90 -6.80 8.79
N HIS A 103 9.85 -7.70 9.10
CA HIS A 103 10.68 -7.55 10.31
C HIS A 103 11.45 -6.22 10.30
N LEU A 104 12.02 -5.87 9.16
CA LEU A 104 12.78 -4.62 9.00
C LEU A 104 11.87 -3.39 9.12
N ALA A 105 10.66 -3.42 8.57
CA ALA A 105 9.71 -2.32 8.69
C ALA A 105 9.29 -2.06 10.15
N PHE A 106 9.08 -3.13 10.93
CA PHE A 106 8.87 -3.02 12.37
C PHE A 106 10.10 -2.45 13.10
N LEU A 107 11.30 -2.94 12.76
CA LEU A 107 12.56 -2.45 13.35
C LEU A 107 12.79 -0.96 13.06
N MET A 108 12.39 -0.49 11.88
CA MET A 108 12.46 0.91 11.50
C MET A 108 11.36 1.78 12.13
N GLU A 109 10.45 1.18 12.89
CA GLU A 109 9.31 1.87 13.52
C GLU A 109 8.44 2.63 12.50
N ASN A 110 8.48 2.22 11.22
CA ASN A 110 7.82 2.92 10.13
C ASN A 110 6.44 2.30 9.84
N ARG A 111 5.40 2.95 10.38
CA ARG A 111 4.01 2.50 10.23
C ARG A 111 3.55 2.43 8.77
N ASN A 112 3.96 3.36 7.91
CA ASN A 112 3.57 3.36 6.50
C ASN A 112 4.12 2.13 5.76
N PHE A 113 5.38 1.76 6.00
CA PHE A 113 5.94 0.52 5.45
C PHE A 113 5.24 -0.72 5.98
N VAL A 114 4.96 -0.79 7.29
CA VAL A 114 4.22 -1.91 7.89
C VAL A 114 2.84 -2.04 7.22
N GLN A 115 2.09 -0.95 7.11
CA GLN A 115 0.79 -0.94 6.45
C GLN A 115 0.86 -1.37 4.99
N THR A 116 1.79 -0.82 4.21
CA THR A 116 1.90 -1.11 2.78
C THR A 116 2.31 -2.56 2.53
N LEU A 117 3.23 -3.14 3.32
CA LEU A 117 3.58 -4.56 3.24
C LEU A 117 2.41 -5.48 3.58
N LEU A 118 1.67 -5.17 4.65
CA LEU A 118 0.59 -6.02 5.15
C LEU A 118 -0.64 -6.08 4.22
N ARG A 119 -0.80 -5.09 3.33
CA ARG A 119 -1.82 -5.11 2.26
C ARG A 119 -1.60 -6.20 1.23
N HIS A 120 -0.36 -6.68 1.07
CA HIS A 120 -0.02 -7.67 0.04
C HIS A 120 -0.67 -9.03 0.34
N PRO A 121 -1.28 -9.70 -0.66
CA PRO A 121 -2.05 -10.92 -0.42
C PRO A 121 -1.19 -12.07 0.14
N SER A 122 0.02 -12.26 -0.38
CA SER A 122 0.92 -13.36 -0.01
C SER A 122 1.86 -13.09 1.18
N ILE A 123 1.75 -11.94 1.86
CA ILE A 123 2.59 -11.64 3.03
C ILE A 123 2.37 -12.69 4.13
N ASN A 124 3.45 -13.26 4.66
CA ASN A 124 3.40 -14.21 5.77
C ASN A 124 3.94 -13.56 7.05
N THR A 125 3.04 -13.30 7.99
CA THR A 125 3.33 -12.68 9.29
C THR A 125 3.87 -13.65 10.33
N ASN A 126 4.05 -14.93 10.00
CA ASN A 126 4.54 -15.98 10.91
C ASN A 126 5.97 -16.43 10.61
N ILE A 127 6.66 -15.80 9.64
CA ILE A 127 8.06 -16.13 9.34
C ILE A 127 8.91 -15.75 10.53
N LYS A 128 9.76 -16.67 10.99
CA LYS A 128 10.67 -16.40 12.09
C LYS A 128 12.05 -15.95 11.62
N ASN A 129 12.53 -14.84 12.18
CA ASN A 129 13.92 -14.41 12.06
C ASN A 129 14.85 -15.24 12.96
N LYS A 130 16.12 -14.86 13.01
CA LYS A 130 17.16 -15.42 13.88
C LYS A 130 17.99 -14.28 14.45
N VAL A 131 17.73 -13.91 15.70
CA VAL A 131 18.38 -12.78 16.35
C VAL A 131 19.01 -13.18 17.68
N PHE A 132 20.09 -12.49 18.05
CA PHE A 132 20.73 -12.64 19.36
C PHE A 132 20.32 -11.46 20.23
N LEU A 133 19.46 -11.70 21.21
CA LEU A 133 18.93 -10.69 22.13
C LEU A 133 19.14 -11.11 23.59
N LEU A 134 18.95 -10.17 24.52
CA LEU A 134 18.98 -10.44 25.95
C LEU A 134 18.03 -11.60 26.32
N GLN A 135 18.54 -12.51 27.15
CA GLN A 135 17.74 -13.58 27.76
C GLN A 135 16.54 -12.98 28.52
N ASP A 136 15.41 -13.69 28.52
CA ASP A 136 14.16 -13.20 29.13
C ASP A 136 14.30 -12.86 30.61
N LYS A 137 15.18 -13.57 31.34
CA LYS A 137 15.46 -13.31 32.76
C LYS A 137 16.00 -11.90 33.03
N TYR A 138 16.58 -11.22 32.03
CA TYR A 138 17.11 -9.86 32.16
C TYR A 138 16.10 -8.78 31.71
N LEU A 139 14.86 -9.16 31.41
CA LEU A 139 13.79 -8.24 31.04
C LEU A 139 12.92 -7.80 32.24
N GLY A 140 13.18 -8.31 33.44
CA GLY A 140 12.50 -7.87 34.67
C GLY A 140 12.84 -6.42 35.05
N PRO A 141 11.93 -5.74 35.80
CA PRO A 141 12.11 -4.34 36.21
C PRO A 141 13.37 -4.12 37.08
N GLU A 142 13.83 -5.14 37.80
CA GLU A 142 15.06 -5.10 38.59
C GLU A 142 16.33 -4.84 37.75
N TYR A 143 16.27 -5.08 36.44
CA TYR A 143 17.37 -4.84 35.51
C TYR A 143 17.26 -3.53 34.72
N ASP A 144 16.17 -2.76 34.87
CA ASP A 144 15.92 -1.54 34.07
C ASP A 144 17.11 -0.56 34.13
N GLY A 145 17.68 -0.35 35.33
CA GLY A 145 18.80 0.57 35.53
C GLY A 145 20.14 0.11 34.92
N ILE A 146 20.28 -1.18 34.59
CA ILE A 146 21.54 -1.75 34.07
C ILE A 146 21.40 -2.43 32.71
N ARG A 147 20.19 -2.51 32.13
CA ARG A 147 19.91 -3.27 30.89
C ARG A 147 20.80 -2.84 29.73
N ALA A 148 21.10 -1.55 29.60
CA ALA A 148 22.02 -1.03 28.59
C ALA A 148 23.42 -1.66 28.67
N HIS A 149 23.94 -1.90 29.88
CA HIS A 149 25.24 -2.55 30.08
C HIS A 149 25.16 -4.05 29.77
N LEU A 150 24.05 -4.72 30.10
CA LEU A 150 23.87 -6.15 29.83
C LEU A 150 23.79 -6.47 28.34
N ILE A 151 23.32 -5.52 27.50
CA ILE A 151 23.26 -5.71 26.05
C ILE A 151 24.67 -5.91 25.48
N GLU A 152 25.71 -5.31 26.05
CA GLU A 152 27.09 -5.48 25.56
C GLU A 152 27.70 -6.85 25.95
N ASP A 153 27.16 -7.52 26.97
CA ASP A 153 27.64 -8.82 27.41
C ASP A 153 27.06 -9.96 26.53
N ALA A 154 27.94 -10.64 25.80
CA ALA A 154 27.58 -11.79 24.97
C ALA A 154 26.97 -12.95 25.78
N GLN A 155 27.34 -13.12 27.05
CA GLN A 155 26.80 -14.18 27.93
C GLN A 155 25.35 -13.90 28.33
N CYS A 156 24.92 -12.64 28.30
CA CYS A 156 23.55 -12.25 28.59
C CYS A 156 22.61 -12.45 27.39
N LYS A 157 23.15 -12.73 26.20
CA LYS A 157 22.39 -12.92 24.96
C LYS A 157 22.08 -14.40 24.72
N GLN A 158 20.98 -14.66 24.03
CA GLN A 158 20.60 -15.97 23.51
C GLN A 158 20.04 -15.82 22.09
N CYS A 159 20.21 -16.86 21.27
CA CYS A 159 19.60 -16.92 19.95
C CYS A 159 18.11 -17.22 20.08
N PHE A 160 17.28 -16.34 19.53
CA PHE A 160 15.84 -16.48 19.49
C PHE A 160 15.32 -16.42 18.05
N PHE A 161 14.10 -16.93 17.86
CA PHE A 161 13.41 -16.95 16.59
C PHE A 161 12.05 -16.31 16.78
N TYR A 162 11.86 -15.12 16.21
CA TYR A 162 10.66 -14.33 16.41
C TYR A 162 9.93 -14.11 15.09
N THR A 163 8.61 -14.18 15.12
CA THR A 163 7.78 -13.55 14.07
C THR A 163 7.99 -12.03 14.09
N PRO A 164 7.58 -11.28 13.05
CA PRO A 164 7.68 -9.82 13.08
C PRO A 164 7.01 -9.18 14.30
N GLN A 165 5.85 -9.71 14.72
CA GLN A 165 5.15 -9.25 15.93
C GLN A 165 5.93 -9.58 17.21
N GLU A 166 6.31 -10.85 17.39
CA GLU A 166 7.07 -11.25 18.58
C GLU A 166 8.39 -10.46 18.67
N TYR A 167 9.00 -10.14 17.52
CA TYR A 167 10.26 -9.42 17.44
C TYR A 167 10.11 -7.98 17.93
N ILE A 168 9.13 -7.22 17.42
CA ILE A 168 8.93 -5.84 17.85
C ILE A 168 8.48 -5.73 19.31
N GLU A 169 7.67 -6.68 19.79
CA GLU A 169 7.28 -6.75 21.22
C GLU A 169 8.49 -7.00 22.11
N LYS A 170 9.40 -7.89 21.70
CA LYS A 170 10.66 -8.14 22.41
C LYS A 170 11.55 -6.91 22.42
N ILE A 171 11.70 -6.22 21.29
CA ILE A 171 12.48 -4.98 21.19
C ILE A 171 11.85 -3.88 22.07
N GLY A 172 10.53 -3.73 22.06
CA GLY A 172 9.80 -2.82 22.94
C GLY A 172 10.09 -3.06 24.41
N LYS A 173 10.04 -4.32 24.86
CA LYS A 173 10.41 -4.69 26.25
C LYS A 173 11.86 -4.36 26.58
N VAL A 174 12.80 -4.64 25.66
CA VAL A 174 14.22 -4.33 25.87
C VAL A 174 14.44 -2.81 25.98
N GLN A 175 13.76 -2.02 25.16
CA GLN A 175 13.93 -0.56 25.09
C GLN A 175 13.00 0.23 26.03
N GLY A 176 12.02 -0.41 26.67
CA GLY A 176 10.98 0.28 27.43
C GLY A 176 10.02 1.10 26.55
N LYS A 177 9.79 0.67 25.30
CA LYS A 177 8.89 1.32 24.34
C LYS A 177 7.63 0.47 24.10
N ASP A 178 6.49 1.14 23.93
CA ASP A 178 5.24 0.51 23.50
C ASP A 178 5.06 0.63 21.98
N PHE A 179 4.94 -0.52 21.32
CA PHE A 179 4.75 -0.64 19.87
C PHE A 179 3.37 -1.19 19.50
N LEU A 180 2.39 -1.11 20.39
CA LEU A 180 1.02 -1.59 20.16
C LEU A 180 0.42 -1.03 18.86
N TYR A 181 0.71 0.23 18.54
CA TYR A 181 0.23 0.87 17.31
C TYR A 181 0.74 0.20 16.02
N LEU A 182 1.92 -0.43 16.03
CA LEU A 182 2.44 -1.19 14.89
C LEU A 182 1.88 -2.62 14.87
N THR A 183 1.79 -3.27 16.03
CA THR A 183 1.29 -4.66 16.09
C THR A 183 -0.19 -4.73 15.76
N MET A 184 -0.97 -3.70 16.09
CA MET A 184 -2.37 -3.57 15.70
C MET A 184 -2.58 -3.59 14.18
N GLU A 185 -1.61 -3.14 13.38
CA GLU A 185 -1.69 -3.14 11.90
C GLU A 185 -1.86 -4.55 11.33
N ILE A 186 -1.29 -5.57 11.98
CA ILE A 186 -1.47 -6.98 11.56
C ILE A 186 -2.95 -7.36 11.65
N SER A 187 -3.62 -6.98 12.74
CA SER A 187 -5.05 -7.24 12.93
C SER A 187 -5.93 -6.42 11.97
N GLU A 188 -5.52 -5.18 11.66
CA GLU A 188 -6.22 -4.30 10.71
C GLU A 188 -6.13 -4.84 9.28
N ALA A 189 -4.96 -5.32 8.88
CA ALA A 189 -4.75 -5.95 7.60
C ALA A 189 -5.50 -7.27 7.48
N GLN A 190 -5.55 -8.10 8.53
CA GLN A 190 -6.35 -9.33 8.49
C GLN A 190 -7.84 -9.03 8.33
N ARG A 191 -8.36 -8.02 9.04
CA ARG A 191 -9.73 -7.54 8.83
C ARG A 191 -9.94 -6.98 7.42
N GLY A 192 -8.94 -6.28 6.87
CA GLY A 192 -8.93 -5.80 5.49
C GLY A 192 -8.99 -6.91 4.44
N LYS A 193 -8.28 -8.03 4.66
CA LYS A 193 -8.36 -9.22 3.80
C LYS A 193 -9.74 -9.87 3.85
N ASN A 194 -10.30 -10.05 5.06
CA ASN A 194 -11.66 -10.58 5.21
C ASN A 194 -12.71 -9.64 4.57
N PHE A 195 -12.48 -8.33 4.66
CA PHE A 195 -13.31 -7.30 4.03
C PHE A 195 -13.22 -7.34 2.49
N LEU A 196 -12.04 -7.57 1.93
CA LEU A 196 -11.88 -7.80 0.50
C LEU A 196 -12.59 -9.08 0.06
N GLU A 197 -12.36 -10.18 0.77
CA GLU A 197 -12.99 -11.49 0.50
C GLU A 197 -14.52 -11.42 0.57
N SER A 198 -15.10 -10.55 1.40
CA SER A 198 -16.56 -10.41 1.49
C SER A 198 -17.17 -9.92 0.17
N PHE A 199 -16.41 -9.21 -0.69
CA PHE A 199 -16.85 -8.83 -2.03
C PHE A 199 -16.77 -9.96 -3.06
N SER A 200 -15.96 -11.01 -2.83
CA SER A 200 -15.81 -12.11 -3.80
C SER A 200 -17.07 -12.99 -3.92
N PHE A 201 -17.90 -13.00 -2.89
CA PHE A 201 -19.13 -13.81 -2.81
C PHE A 201 -20.37 -13.11 -3.38
N LEU A 202 -20.30 -12.39 -4.52
CA LEU A 202 -21.38 -11.56 -5.13
C LEU A 202 -22.73 -12.27 -5.39
N ALA A 203 -23.38 -12.71 -4.32
CA ALA A 203 -24.78 -12.93 -4.13
C ALA A 203 -25.24 -11.84 -3.14
N SER A 204 -26.52 -11.45 -3.16
CA SER A 204 -27.06 -10.39 -2.30
C SER A 204 -26.77 -10.55 -0.80
N SER A 205 -26.37 -11.76 -0.36
CA SER A 205 -25.88 -12.06 1.00
C SER A 205 -24.50 -11.47 1.36
N SER A 206 -23.72 -10.98 0.38
CA SER A 206 -22.34 -10.48 0.54
C SER A 206 -22.27 -9.02 1.03
N ILE A 207 -23.17 -8.14 0.58
CA ILE A 207 -23.14 -6.71 0.91
C ILE A 207 -23.46 -6.47 2.39
N TRP A 208 -24.34 -7.28 2.97
CA TRP A 208 -24.68 -7.21 4.40
C TRP A 208 -23.47 -7.45 5.30
N ILE A 209 -22.62 -8.44 4.96
CA ILE A 209 -21.37 -8.72 5.70
C ILE A 209 -20.43 -7.51 5.60
N THR A 210 -20.30 -6.95 4.40
CA THR A 210 -19.49 -5.74 4.12
C THR A 210 -19.96 -4.54 4.95
N GLN A 211 -21.28 -4.32 5.08
CA GLN A 211 -21.85 -3.28 5.93
C GLN A 211 -21.49 -3.48 7.40
N ILE A 212 -21.60 -4.70 7.92
CA ILE A 212 -21.22 -5.02 9.31
C ILE A 212 -19.75 -4.69 9.55
N LEU A 213 -18.87 -5.09 8.63
CA LEU A 213 -17.43 -4.86 8.75
C LEU A 213 -17.08 -3.35 8.71
N LEU A 214 -17.81 -2.55 7.92
CA LEU A 214 -17.61 -1.10 7.88
C LEU A 214 -18.15 -0.36 9.11
N ASN A 215 -19.20 -0.89 9.75
CA ASN A 215 -19.87 -0.27 10.90
C ASN A 215 -19.26 -0.67 12.25
N HIS A 216 -18.41 -1.69 12.29
CA HIS A 216 -17.72 -2.10 13.52
C HIS A 216 -16.70 -1.03 13.98
N ASN A 217 -16.55 -0.87 15.30
CA ASN A 217 -15.54 0.02 15.90
C ASN A 217 -14.11 -0.29 15.42
N ASN A 218 -13.87 -1.56 15.07
CA ASN A 218 -12.60 -2.04 14.54
C ASN A 218 -12.64 -1.97 13.00
N LYS A 219 -12.35 -0.79 12.46
CA LYS A 219 -12.31 -0.53 11.00
C LYS A 219 -11.26 -1.37 10.27
N PRO A 220 -11.59 -2.05 9.16
CA PRO A 220 -10.63 -2.81 8.36
C PRO A 220 -9.64 -1.88 7.64
N ASN A 221 -8.46 -2.39 7.27
CA ASN A 221 -7.63 -1.70 6.29
C ASN A 221 -8.33 -1.74 4.92
N PRO A 222 -8.70 -0.59 4.32
CA PRO A 222 -9.52 -0.57 3.11
C PRO A 222 -8.71 -0.83 1.82
N ASN A 223 -7.38 -0.97 1.94
CA ASN A 223 -6.44 -0.99 0.82
C ASN A 223 -5.76 -2.36 0.64
N CYS A 224 -6.25 -3.40 1.30
CA CYS A 224 -5.88 -4.77 0.94
C CYS A 224 -6.30 -5.05 -0.51
N TRP A 225 -5.56 -5.91 -1.20
CA TRP A 225 -5.81 -6.17 -2.61
C TRP A 225 -5.45 -7.60 -2.99
N GLU A 226 -6.01 -8.06 -4.10
CA GLU A 226 -5.70 -9.35 -4.71
C GLU A 226 -5.54 -9.23 -6.23
N ARG A 227 -5.13 -10.31 -6.88
CA ARG A 227 -5.15 -10.39 -8.35
C ARG A 227 -6.26 -11.31 -8.79
N ASN A 228 -7.06 -10.83 -9.74
CA ASN A 228 -8.01 -11.70 -10.42
C ASN A 228 -7.32 -12.64 -11.42
N GLN A 229 -8.12 -13.47 -12.09
CA GLN A 229 -7.64 -14.45 -13.07
C GLN A 229 -6.90 -13.82 -14.27
N ASN A 230 -7.20 -12.56 -14.59
CA ASN A 230 -6.52 -11.80 -15.65
C ASN A 230 -5.22 -11.13 -15.17
N GLY A 231 -4.91 -11.24 -13.87
CA GLY A 231 -3.76 -10.62 -13.23
C GLY A 231 -3.94 -9.14 -12.91
N GLU A 232 -5.16 -8.61 -13.04
CA GLU A 232 -5.51 -7.24 -12.65
C GLU A 232 -5.68 -7.16 -11.14
N ILE A 233 -5.32 -6.00 -10.58
CA ILE A 233 -5.44 -5.74 -9.14
C ILE A 233 -6.90 -5.41 -8.84
N GLU A 234 -7.47 -6.13 -7.86
CA GLU A 234 -8.78 -5.86 -7.30
C GLU A 234 -8.65 -5.41 -5.84
N THR A 235 -9.28 -4.29 -5.52
CA THR A 235 -9.37 -3.70 -4.17
C THR A 235 -10.84 -3.66 -3.75
N PRO A 236 -11.16 -3.46 -2.45
CA PRO A 236 -12.53 -3.28 -2.01
C PRO A 236 -13.24 -2.16 -2.79
N LEU A 237 -12.53 -1.05 -3.05
CA LEU A 237 -13.09 0.07 -3.80
C LEU A 237 -13.35 -0.27 -5.27
N SER A 238 -12.43 -0.97 -5.96
CA SER A 238 -12.68 -1.35 -7.35
C SER A 238 -13.84 -2.37 -7.47
N LEU A 239 -13.95 -3.29 -6.52
CA LEU A 239 -14.99 -4.31 -6.51
C LEU A 239 -16.38 -3.71 -6.25
N ILE A 240 -16.53 -2.81 -5.27
CA ILE A 240 -17.83 -2.14 -5.05
C ILE A 240 -18.22 -1.26 -6.24
N ILE A 241 -17.28 -0.55 -6.86
CA ILE A 241 -17.56 0.24 -8.07
C ILE A 241 -18.06 -0.68 -9.19
N LYS A 242 -17.39 -1.81 -9.43
CA LYS A 242 -17.82 -2.81 -10.44
C LYS A 242 -19.22 -3.34 -10.16
N SER A 243 -19.54 -3.61 -8.89
CA SER A 243 -20.88 -4.02 -8.44
C SER A 243 -21.92 -2.94 -8.76
N CYS A 244 -21.67 -1.68 -8.38
CA CYS A 244 -22.57 -0.55 -8.68
C CYS A 244 -22.80 -0.34 -10.19
N LEU A 245 -21.77 -0.55 -11.02
CA LEU A 245 -21.87 -0.44 -12.47
C LEU A 245 -22.75 -1.55 -13.10
N GLN A 246 -22.81 -2.73 -12.48
CA GLN A 246 -23.67 -3.85 -12.91
C GLN A 246 -25.13 -3.68 -12.45
N GLY A 247 -25.35 -2.96 -11.36
CA GLY A 247 -26.66 -2.63 -10.83
C GLY A 247 -26.56 -1.89 -9.50
N ILE A 248 -27.25 -0.76 -9.38
CA ILE A 248 -27.28 0.01 -8.14
C ILE A 248 -28.38 -0.54 -7.24
N THR A 249 -27.98 -1.04 -6.08
CA THR A 249 -28.87 -1.27 -4.94
C THR A 249 -28.59 -0.20 -3.89
N GLN A 250 -29.56 0.10 -3.04
CA GLN A 250 -29.39 1.02 -1.91
C GLN A 250 -28.20 0.59 -1.03
N ASP A 251 -28.03 -0.72 -0.83
CA ASP A 251 -26.94 -1.27 -0.02
C ASP A 251 -25.56 -1.04 -0.66
N ASN A 252 -25.45 -1.19 -1.99
CA ASN A 252 -24.21 -0.93 -2.73
C ASN A 252 -23.79 0.55 -2.64
N GLU A 253 -24.75 1.46 -2.80
CA GLU A 253 -24.53 2.90 -2.69
C GLU A 253 -24.05 3.29 -1.29
N GLU A 254 -24.66 2.73 -0.24
CA GLU A 254 -24.26 2.98 1.14
C GLU A 254 -22.82 2.52 1.40
N VAL A 255 -22.46 1.30 0.98
CA VAL A 255 -21.11 0.75 1.13
C VAL A 255 -20.09 1.60 0.36
N LEU A 256 -20.37 1.95 -0.90
CA LEU A 256 -19.49 2.79 -1.72
C LEU A 256 -19.25 4.14 -1.05
N THR A 257 -20.32 4.80 -0.62
CA THR A 257 -20.26 6.13 0.03
C THR A 257 -19.45 6.08 1.32
N LYS A 258 -19.67 5.06 2.16
CA LYS A 258 -18.92 4.88 3.41
C LYS A 258 -17.45 4.61 3.14
N LEU A 259 -17.13 3.75 2.17
CA LEU A 259 -15.76 3.39 1.84
C LEU A 259 -14.98 4.61 1.29
N LEU A 260 -15.58 5.40 0.40
CA LEU A 260 -14.97 6.62 -0.14
C LEU A 260 -14.60 7.66 0.94
N LYS A 261 -15.32 7.65 2.06
CA LYS A 261 -15.08 8.52 3.23
C LYS A 261 -13.98 8.01 4.17
N TYR A 262 -13.39 6.83 3.97
CA TYR A 262 -12.28 6.35 4.79
C TYR A 262 -11.05 7.24 4.61
N LYS A 263 -10.51 7.81 5.71
CA LYS A 263 -9.36 8.74 5.67
C LYS A 263 -8.14 8.12 5.00
N ASP A 264 -7.86 6.85 5.28
CA ASP A 264 -6.65 6.16 4.82
C ASP A 264 -6.86 5.43 3.48
N LEU A 265 -8.02 5.58 2.83
CA LEU A 265 -8.28 4.98 1.52
C LEU A 265 -7.31 5.54 0.47
N ASP A 266 -6.67 4.63 -0.24
CA ASP A 266 -5.62 4.85 -1.22
C ASP A 266 -6.19 4.70 -2.64
N PHE A 267 -6.07 5.77 -3.43
CA PHE A 267 -6.61 5.83 -4.79
C PHE A 267 -5.59 5.41 -5.86
N SER A 268 -4.31 5.30 -5.51
CA SER A 268 -3.22 5.00 -6.46
C SER A 268 -3.37 3.62 -7.14
N GLN A 269 -4.12 2.72 -6.51
CA GLN A 269 -4.39 1.37 -7.03
C GLN A 269 -5.59 1.30 -7.98
N ILE A 270 -6.34 2.41 -8.14
CA ILE A 270 -7.57 2.44 -8.94
C ILE A 270 -7.25 2.98 -10.32
N LYS A 271 -7.47 2.13 -11.33
CA LYS A 271 -7.40 2.59 -12.71
C LYS A 271 -8.61 3.48 -13.01
N PRO A 272 -8.46 4.56 -13.80
CA PRO A 272 -9.59 5.31 -14.32
C PRO A 272 -10.49 4.35 -15.11
N ILE A 273 -11.67 4.05 -14.57
CA ILE A 273 -12.62 3.17 -15.22
C ILE A 273 -13.44 4.04 -16.17
N GLN A 274 -13.19 3.94 -17.48
CA GLN A 274 -13.96 4.68 -18.49
C GLN A 274 -15.47 4.44 -18.37
N ASP A 275 -15.88 3.31 -17.79
CA ASP A 275 -17.29 2.98 -17.56
C ASP A 275 -17.92 3.79 -16.42
N ILE A 276 -17.14 4.37 -15.49
CA ILE A 276 -17.67 5.34 -14.50
C ILE A 276 -18.16 6.60 -15.23
N GLU A 277 -17.40 7.10 -16.20
CA GLU A 277 -17.80 8.28 -16.99
C GLU A 277 -19.09 8.06 -17.79
N LYS A 278 -19.37 6.81 -18.17
CA LYS A 278 -20.60 6.42 -18.88
C LYS A 278 -21.78 6.15 -17.95
N ASN A 279 -21.56 6.13 -16.63
CA ASN A 279 -22.60 5.89 -15.62
C ASN A 279 -22.78 7.14 -14.75
N PRO A 280 -23.73 8.04 -15.09
CA PRO A 280 -23.92 9.31 -14.38
C PRO A 280 -24.18 9.16 -12.89
N TRP A 281 -24.88 8.08 -12.49
CA TRP A 281 -25.22 7.83 -11.10
C TRP A 281 -23.99 7.47 -10.25
N VAL A 282 -23.20 6.48 -10.67
CA VAL A 282 -21.97 6.09 -9.95
C VAL A 282 -20.98 7.24 -9.93
N LYS A 283 -20.85 7.97 -11.05
CA LYS A 283 -20.02 9.17 -11.13
C LYS A 283 -20.44 10.21 -10.10
N GLN A 284 -21.73 10.52 -10.01
CA GLN A 284 -22.25 11.51 -9.06
C GLN A 284 -21.99 11.10 -7.61
N ILE A 285 -22.19 9.83 -7.24
CA ILE A 285 -21.92 9.32 -5.89
C ILE A 285 -20.44 9.51 -5.54
N ILE A 286 -19.54 9.14 -6.46
CA ILE A 286 -18.09 9.29 -6.26
C ILE A 286 -17.71 10.76 -6.13
N GLU A 287 -18.13 11.60 -7.08
CA GLU A 287 -17.81 13.03 -7.06
C GLU A 287 -18.32 13.71 -5.79
N GLN A 288 -19.54 13.39 -5.34
CA GLN A 288 -20.09 13.92 -4.10
C GLN A 288 -19.28 13.48 -2.88
N ALA A 289 -18.99 12.18 -2.73
CA ALA A 289 -18.25 11.68 -1.58
C ALA A 289 -16.81 12.23 -1.52
N ILE A 290 -16.14 12.36 -2.67
CA ILE A 290 -14.80 12.98 -2.75
C ILE A 290 -14.87 14.48 -2.46
N THR A 291 -15.90 15.18 -2.94
CA THR A 291 -16.12 16.61 -2.64
C THR A 291 -16.32 16.83 -1.13
N GLU A 292 -17.14 16.02 -0.47
CA GLU A 292 -17.36 16.08 0.98
C GLU A 292 -16.05 15.81 1.74
N ARG A 293 -15.33 14.74 1.38
CA ARG A 293 -14.04 14.41 2.01
C ARG A 293 -13.00 15.50 1.81
N LEU A 294 -12.95 16.12 0.63
CA LEU A 294 -12.04 17.24 0.35
C LEU A 294 -12.43 18.48 1.17
N THR A 295 -13.73 18.81 1.22
CA THR A 295 -14.27 19.90 2.05
C THR A 295 -13.86 19.75 3.50
N ASP A 296 -14.09 18.58 4.08
CA ASP A 296 -13.72 18.26 5.47
C ASP A 296 -12.21 18.39 5.70
N THR A 297 -11.41 17.97 4.72
CA THR A 297 -9.94 18.05 4.80
C THR A 297 -9.45 19.49 4.73
N ILE A 298 -10.02 20.31 3.85
CA ILE A 298 -9.71 21.75 3.76
C ILE A 298 -10.11 22.47 5.06
N ASN A 299 -11.26 22.12 5.64
CA ASN A 299 -11.74 22.70 6.90
C ASN A 299 -10.80 22.46 8.09
N ARG A 300 -9.99 21.39 8.07
CA ARG A 300 -8.94 21.15 9.07
C ARG A 300 -7.75 22.10 8.95
N LYS A 301 -7.63 22.83 7.84
CA LYS A 301 -6.57 23.81 7.55
C LYS A 301 -5.16 23.20 7.53
N ASP A 302 -5.09 21.91 7.22
CA ASP A 302 -3.84 21.16 7.09
C ASP A 302 -3.53 20.94 5.60
N LEU A 303 -2.50 21.63 5.11
CA LEU A 303 -2.11 21.56 3.70
C LEU A 303 -1.54 20.18 3.33
N ASP A 304 -0.89 19.47 4.25
CA ASP A 304 -0.24 18.21 3.95
C ASP A 304 -1.27 17.07 3.87
N ASP A 305 -2.29 17.10 4.72
CA ASP A 305 -3.48 16.23 4.59
C ASP A 305 -4.20 16.47 3.25
N VAL A 306 -4.32 17.73 2.79
CA VAL A 306 -4.89 18.06 1.46
C VAL A 306 -4.01 17.52 0.33
N LYS A 307 -2.70 17.74 0.39
CA LYS A 307 -1.76 17.23 -0.62
C LYS A 307 -1.87 15.71 -0.72
N LYS A 308 -1.89 15.01 0.42
CA LYS A 308 -2.00 13.55 0.50
C LYS A 308 -3.31 13.03 -0.11
N LEU A 309 -4.44 13.68 0.16
CA LEU A 309 -5.74 13.28 -0.39
C LEU A 309 -5.83 13.45 -1.93
N VAL A 310 -5.15 14.47 -2.42
CA VAL A 310 -5.18 14.90 -3.82
C VAL A 310 -4.17 14.14 -4.68
N GLU A 311 -3.03 13.77 -4.11
CA GLU A 311 -2.00 12.99 -4.79
C GLU A 311 -2.54 11.64 -5.27
N ASP A 312 -2.28 11.31 -6.54
CA ASP A 312 -2.71 10.05 -7.21
C ASP A 312 -4.22 9.73 -7.12
N ASN A 313 -5.06 10.70 -6.78
CA ASN A 313 -6.51 10.53 -6.71
C ASN A 313 -7.15 10.71 -8.10
N CYS A 314 -7.46 9.59 -8.74
CA CYS A 314 -8.03 9.56 -10.09
C CYS A 314 -9.42 10.22 -10.22
N PHE A 315 -10.11 10.51 -9.12
CA PHE A 315 -11.42 11.15 -9.10
C PHE A 315 -11.36 12.65 -8.86
N MET A 316 -10.19 13.21 -8.55
CA MET A 316 -10.02 14.65 -8.39
C MET A 316 -10.02 15.35 -9.75
N ASN A 317 -10.87 16.36 -9.88
CA ASN A 317 -10.93 17.22 -11.07
C ASN A 317 -11.29 18.66 -10.67
N HIS A 318 -11.23 19.58 -11.63
CA HIS A 318 -11.53 21.00 -11.40
C HIS A 318 -12.94 21.23 -10.81
N ALA A 319 -13.94 20.45 -11.23
CA ALA A 319 -15.31 20.60 -10.74
C ALA A 319 -15.44 20.19 -9.26
N VAL A 320 -14.86 19.05 -8.88
CA VAL A 320 -14.79 18.56 -7.49
C VAL A 320 -14.08 19.58 -6.59
N VAL A 321 -12.93 20.09 -7.03
CA VAL A 321 -12.16 21.10 -6.28
C VAL A 321 -12.96 22.39 -6.10
N THR A 322 -13.62 22.86 -7.17
CA THR A 322 -14.45 24.07 -7.12
C THR A 322 -15.65 23.89 -6.19
N ALA A 323 -16.33 22.74 -6.26
CA ALA A 323 -17.45 22.42 -5.40
C ALA A 323 -17.02 22.36 -3.92
N ALA A 324 -15.88 21.72 -3.63
CA ALA A 324 -15.36 21.62 -2.27
C ALA A 324 -15.01 23.01 -1.70
N LEU A 325 -14.30 23.85 -2.47
CA LEU A 325 -13.94 25.20 -2.03
C LEU A 325 -15.16 26.11 -1.78
N ARG A 326 -16.27 25.91 -2.50
CA ARG A 326 -17.54 26.63 -2.25
C ARG A 326 -18.19 26.22 -0.93
N GLY A 327 -17.98 24.99 -0.48
CA GLY A 327 -18.52 24.46 0.78
C GLY A 327 -17.67 24.76 2.01
N VAL A 328 -16.53 25.44 1.85
CA VAL A 328 -15.61 25.77 2.95
C VAL A 328 -15.80 27.21 3.41
N ASP A 329 -15.98 27.38 4.72
CA ASP A 329 -15.95 28.70 5.35
C ASP A 329 -14.50 29.20 5.49
N ASN A 330 -14.13 30.19 4.68
CA ASN A 330 -12.82 30.86 4.72
C ASN A 330 -11.60 29.89 4.55
N PRO A 331 -11.43 29.30 3.35
CA PRO A 331 -10.29 28.42 3.05
C PRO A 331 -8.97 29.18 3.15
N VAL A 332 -7.94 28.53 3.71
CA VAL A 332 -6.59 29.10 3.79
C VAL A 332 -6.04 29.32 2.38
N ASN A 333 -5.46 30.51 2.12
CA ASN A 333 -4.96 30.88 0.79
C ASN A 333 -3.96 29.87 0.24
N SER A 334 -3.04 29.35 1.05
CA SER A 334 -2.06 28.34 0.60
C SER A 334 -2.72 27.05 0.07
N ILE A 335 -3.83 26.62 0.67
CA ILE A 335 -4.61 25.47 0.21
C ILE A 335 -5.32 25.81 -1.11
N LYS A 336 -5.94 26.98 -1.17
CA LYS A 336 -6.63 27.46 -2.38
C LYS A 336 -5.67 27.57 -3.57
N ASP A 337 -4.51 28.16 -3.36
CA ASP A 337 -3.48 28.37 -4.37
C ASP A 337 -2.91 27.03 -4.86
N TYR A 338 -2.63 26.11 -3.94
CA TYR A 338 -2.20 24.74 -4.27
C TYR A 338 -3.24 24.01 -5.13
N LEU A 339 -4.50 23.98 -4.69
CA LEU A 339 -5.57 23.28 -5.40
C LEU A 339 -5.86 23.89 -6.78
N SER A 340 -5.89 25.23 -6.86
CA SER A 340 -6.14 25.93 -8.13
C SER A 340 -4.97 25.77 -9.11
N GLY A 341 -3.74 25.68 -8.61
CA GLY A 341 -2.56 25.40 -9.42
C GLY A 341 -2.51 23.96 -9.93
N LYS A 342 -2.89 22.98 -9.09
CA LYS A 342 -2.88 21.55 -9.46
C LYS A 342 -4.05 21.16 -10.37
N PHE A 343 -5.20 21.82 -10.23
CA PHE A 343 -6.37 21.61 -11.08
C PHE A 343 -6.85 22.95 -11.66
N PRO A 344 -6.17 23.46 -12.70
CA PRO A 344 -6.61 24.70 -13.34
C PRO A 344 -7.95 24.50 -14.06
N VAL A 345 -8.67 25.60 -14.29
CA VAL A 345 -9.80 25.62 -15.22
C VAL A 345 -9.29 25.12 -16.57
N SER A 346 -9.78 23.97 -17.03
CA SER A 346 -9.52 23.54 -18.41
C SER A 346 -10.02 24.63 -19.35
N VAL A 347 -9.11 25.35 -20.00
CA VAL A 347 -9.48 26.21 -21.12
C VAL A 347 -10.05 25.28 -22.19
N GLU A 348 -11.36 25.33 -22.38
CA GLU A 348 -12.05 24.60 -23.44
C GLU A 348 -11.28 24.81 -24.76
N GLN A 349 -10.84 23.71 -25.38
CA GLN A 349 -10.49 23.75 -26.79
C GLN A 349 -11.74 24.24 -27.56
N PRO A 350 -11.58 25.17 -28.52
CA PRO A 350 -12.71 25.76 -29.18
C PRO A 350 -13.52 24.68 -29.90
N VAL A 351 -14.80 24.63 -29.57
CA VAL A 351 -15.83 23.95 -30.36
C VAL A 351 -15.64 24.41 -31.80
N ALA A 352 -15.20 23.51 -32.67
CA ALA A 352 -15.22 23.76 -34.11
C ALA A 352 -16.68 23.98 -34.49
N SER A 353 -17.05 25.25 -34.55
CA SER A 353 -18.34 25.71 -35.01
C SER A 353 -18.55 25.18 -36.41
N THR A 354 -19.65 24.46 -36.56
CA THR A 354 -20.33 24.21 -37.82
C THR A 354 -20.50 25.52 -38.58
N ASN A 355 -19.60 25.80 -39.52
CA ASN A 355 -19.83 26.73 -40.59
C ASN A 355 -19.95 25.94 -41.88
N ILE A 356 -21.18 25.57 -42.20
CA ILE A 356 -21.61 25.32 -43.58
C ILE A 356 -21.85 26.71 -44.20
N PRO A 357 -21.22 27.04 -45.34
CA PRO A 357 -21.84 27.92 -46.31
C PRO A 357 -22.35 27.07 -47.48
N ALA A 358 -23.63 27.25 -47.77
CA ALA A 358 -24.28 26.75 -48.95
C ALA A 358 -23.66 27.32 -50.25
N CYS A 359 -23.66 26.47 -51.28
CA CYS A 359 -23.75 26.79 -52.71
C CYS A 359 -22.71 27.73 -53.35
N VAL A 360 -21.90 27.17 -54.28
CA VAL A 360 -21.77 27.72 -55.65
C VAL A 360 -21.67 26.57 -56.66
N GLN A 361 -22.61 26.54 -57.61
CA GLN A 361 -22.62 25.74 -58.83
C GLN A 361 -21.55 26.17 -59.85
N ARG A 362 -21.32 25.30 -60.85
CA ARG A 362 -20.64 25.48 -62.17
C ARG A 362 -19.18 25.00 -62.14
N ARG A 363 -18.72 24.09 -62.99
CA ARG A 363 -19.14 23.59 -64.32
C ARG A 363 -18.79 22.12 -64.46
#